data_AF-A0A2V9CB19-F1
#
_entry.id   AF-A0A2V9CB19-F1
#
_cell.length_a   1.000
_cell.length_b   1.000
_cell.length_c   1.000
_cell.angle_alpha   90.00
_cell.angle_beta   90.00
_cell.angle_gamma   90.00
#
_symmetry.space_group_name_H-M   'P 1'
#
loop_
_entity.id
_entity.type
_entity.pdbx_description
1 polymer ?
#
loop_
_entity_poly.entity_id
_entity_poly.type
_entity_poly.pdbx_seq_one_letter_code
_entity_poly.pdbx_strand_id
1 'polypeptide(L)' 'EFQMLYGVRTDLQRQLVKDGYRVRIYIPFGNDWFPYFMRRLAERPANVGFILRNFFRS' A
#
# COMPACT_ATOMS: atom_id res chain seq x y z
N GLU A 1 5.24 14.55 6.18
CA GLU A 1 3.99 13.90 5.75
C GLU A 1 4.37 12.58 5.08
N PHE A 2 3.83 11.47 5.55
CA PHE A 2 4.12 10.13 5.01
C PHE A 2 3.00 9.70 4.05
N GLN A 3 3.37 9.04 2.95
CA GLN A 3 2.42 8.49 1.99
C GLN A 3 2.57 6.98 1.93
N MET A 4 1.46 6.27 2.11
CA MET A 4 1.45 4.80 2.20
C MET A 4 0.30 4.22 1.39
N LEU A 5 0.47 2.97 0.94
CA LEU A 5 -0.57 2.22 0.24
C LEU A 5 -1.53 1.59 1.25
N TYR A 6 -2.81 1.56 0.90
CA TYR A 6 -3.82 0.85 1.68
C TYR A 6 -3.44 -0.64 1.82
N GLY A 7 -3.54 -1.18 3.04
CA GLY A 7 -3.22 -2.57 3.36
C GLY A 7 -1.72 -2.89 3.52
N VAL A 8 -0.82 -1.94 3.28
CA VAL A 8 0.64 -2.16 3.43
C VAL A 8 1.14 -1.62 4.76
N ARG A 9 1.64 -2.50 5.64
CA ARG A 9 2.21 -2.16 6.97
C ARG A 9 1.26 -1.29 7.81
N THR A 10 0.04 -1.78 8.01
CA THR A 10 -1.02 -1.08 8.74
C THR A 10 -0.63 -0.78 10.20
N ASP A 11 0.22 -1.61 10.80
CA ASP A 11 0.86 -1.41 12.09
C ASP A 11 1.69 -0.11 12.12
N LEU A 12 2.56 0.07 11.13
CA LEU A 12 3.40 1.26 10.98
C LEU A 12 2.55 2.51 10.72
N GLN A 13 1.51 2.40 9.90
CA GLN A 13 0.57 3.51 9.66
C GLN A 13 -0.03 4.02 10.97
N ARG A 14 -0.49 3.11 11.83
CA ARG A 14 -1.06 3.44 13.15
C ARG A 14 -0.01 4.04 14.08
N GLN A 15 1.22 3.51 14.07
CA GLN A 15 2.31 4.05 14.88
C GLN A 15 2.65 5.48 14.46
N LEU A 16 2.82 5.74 13.17
CA LEU A 16 3.12 7.08 12.66
C LEU A 16 2.06 8.12 13.02
N VAL A 17 0.78 7.72 13.03
CA VAL A 17 -0.33 8.57 13.49
C VAL A 17 -0.24 8.83 15.00
N LYS A 18 0.07 7.81 15.81
CA LYS A 18 0.27 7.96 17.27
C LYS A 18 1.43 8.88 17.60
N ASP A 19 2.50 8.82 16.81
CA ASP A 19 3.70 9.66 16.96
C ASP A 19 3.47 11.11 16.50
N GLY A 20 2.24 11.46 16.06
CA GLY A 20 1.85 12.81 15.68
C GLY A 20 2.16 13.20 14.24
N TYR A 21 2.59 12.26 13.39
CA TYR A 21 2.87 12.54 11.99
C TYR A 21 1.60 12.52 11.13
N ARG A 22 1.57 13.41 10.12
CA ARG A 22 0.56 13.38 9.06
C ARG A 22 0.82 12.19 8.13
N VAL A 23 -0.13 11.27 8.05
CA VAL A 23 -0.11 10.09 7.16
C VAL A 23 -1.24 10.22 6.13
N ARG A 24 -0.92 9.94 4.87
CA ARG A 24 -1.85 9.89 3.75
C ARG A 24 -1.87 8.49 3.16
N ILE A 25 -3.06 7.90 3.07
CA ILE A 25 -3.26 6.55 2.57
C ILE A 25 -3.85 6.61 1.16
N TYR A 26 -3.17 5.98 0.20
CA TYR A 26 -3.67 5.83 -1.17
C TYR A 26 -4.59 4.60 -1.24
N ILE A 27 -5.88 4.85 -1.48
CA ILE A 27 -6.93 3.83 -1.54
C ILE A 27 -7.34 3.66 -3.02
N PRO A 28 -7.07 2.50 -3.64
CA PRO A 28 -7.72 2.15 -4.90
C PRO A 28 -9.19 1.80 -4.62
N PHE A 29 -10.12 2.41 -5.35
CA PHE A 29 -11.56 2.19 -5.22
C PHE A 29 -12.20 1.85 -6.58
N GLY A 30 -13.36 1.20 -6.56
CA GLY A 30 -14.13 0.80 -7.76
C GLY A 30 -14.10 -0.70 -8.05
N ASN A 31 -14.99 -1.20 -8.91
CA ASN A 31 -15.11 -2.63 -9.22
C ASN A 31 -13.92 -3.18 -10.04
N ASP A 32 -13.32 -2.33 -10.90
CA ASP A 32 -12.18 -2.71 -11.75
C ASP A 32 -10.81 -2.40 -11.12
N TRP A 33 -10.76 -2.32 -9.78
CA TRP A 33 -9.52 -2.06 -9.05
C TRP A 33 -8.45 -3.14 -9.31
N PHE A 34 -8.87 -4.40 -9.44
CA PHE A 34 -7.99 -5.55 -9.61
C PHE A 34 -7.32 -5.59 -11.01
N PRO A 35 -8.04 -5.41 -12.14
CA PRO A 35 -7.42 -5.22 -13.44
C PRO A 35 -6.46 -4.03 -13.50
N TYR A 36 -6.82 -2.87 -12.92
CA TYR A 36 -5.95 -1.69 -12.89
C TYR A 36 -4.67 -1.95 -12.08
N PHE A 37 -4.80 -2.63 -10.93
CA PHE A 37 -3.69 -3.02 -10.08
C PHE A 37 -2.75 -4.02 -10.78
N MET A 38 -3.31 -5.05 -11.42
CA MET A 38 -2.53 -6.02 -12.20
C MET A 38 -1.79 -5.38 -13.37
N ARG A 39 -2.42 -4.41 -14.06
CA ARG A 39 -1.74 -3.63 -15.12
C ARG A 39 -0.55 -2.84 -14.58
N ARG A 40 -0.72 -2.15 -13.44
CA ARG A 40 0.35 -1.41 -12.76
C ARG A 40 1.47 -2.31 -12.22
N LEU A 41 1.14 -3.55 -11.85
CA LEU A 41 2.11 -4.55 -11.42
C LEU A 41 2.94 -5.12 -12.58
N ALA A 42 2.31 -5.36 -13.73
CA ALA A 42 2.98 -5.86 -14.93
C ALA A 42 3.99 -4.87 -15.51
N GLU A 43 3.77 -3.55 -15.33
CA GLU A 43 4.68 -2.51 -15.79
C GLU A 43 6.05 -2.53 -15.06
N ARG A 44 6.12 -3.01 -13.80
CA ARG A 44 7.38 -3.11 -13.02
C ARG A 44 7.36 -4.31 -12.06
N PRO A 45 7.86 -5.49 -12.46
CA PRO A 45 7.81 -6.70 -11.65
C PRO A 45 8.52 -6.60 -10.28
N ALA A 46 9.47 -5.68 -10.11
CA ALA A 46 10.11 -5.41 -8.82
C ALA A 46 9.12 -4.93 -7.72
N ASN A 47 8.03 -4.25 -8.09
CA ASN A 47 7.02 -3.77 -7.14
C ASN A 47 6.16 -4.90 -6.59
N VAL A 48 6.01 -6.00 -7.35
CA VAL A 48 5.22 -7.18 -6.98
C VAL A 48 5.82 -7.85 -5.75
N GLY A 49 7.14 -8.08 -5.76
CA GLY A 49 7.85 -8.71 -4.64
C GLY A 49 7.79 -7.87 -3.37
N PHE A 50 7.84 -6.54 -3.48
CA PHE A 50 7.68 -5.64 -2.35
C PHE A 50 6.28 -5.72 -1.74
N ILE A 51 5.22 -5.67 -2.55
CA ILE A 51 3.84 -5.72 -2.04
C ILE A 51 3.54 -7.09 -1.43
N LEU A 52 3.90 -8.18 -2.11
CA LEU A 52 3.70 -9.54 -1.59
C LEU A 52 4.41 -9.73 -0.25
N ARG A 53 5.68 -9.34 -0.15
CA ARG A 53 6.44 -9.46 1.10
C ARG A 53 5.85 -8.64 2.24
N ASN A 54 5.22 -7.49 1.96
CA ASN A 54 4.54 -6.70 2.98
C ASN A 54 3.17 -7.27 3.36
N PHE A 55 2.45 -7.89 2.43
CA PHE A 55 1.18 -8.57 2.71
C PHE A 55 1.38 -9.78 3.65
N PHE A 56 2.44 -10.57 3.42
CA PHE A 56 2.77 -11.73 4.28
C PHE A 56 3.41 -11.36 5.63
N ARG A 57 3.72 -10.08 5.84
CA ARG A 57 4.35 -9.57 7.08
C ARG A 57 3.41 -8.68 7.90
N SER A 58 2.13 -8.61 7.50
CA SER A 58 1.04 -7.93 8.22
C SER A 58 0.56 -8.74 9.42
#